data_AF-A0A849KJD9-F1
#
_entry.id   AF-A0A849KJD9-F1
#
_cell.length_a   1.000
_cell.length_b   1.000
_cell.length_c   1.000
_cell.angle_alpha   90.00
_cell.angle_beta   90.00
_cell.angle_gamma   90.00
#
_symmetry.space_group_name_H-M   'P 1'
#
loop_
_entity.id
_entity.type
_entity.pdbx_description
1 polymer ?
#
loop_
_entity_poly.entity_id
_entity_poly.type
_entity_poly.pdbx_seq_one_letter_code
_entity_poly.pdbx_strand_id
1 'polypeptide(L)'
;MQQLRGWLREQGLAPANERIQADAHLACTALRTGLQDAQPHLGREYLVEKLESNLERWSATGLYPGLALGAGQRFASKAGYLVRFEPRSGGLAPSAQRSAP
;
A
#
# COMPACT_ATOMS: atom_id res chain seq x y z
N MET A 1 5.03 -0.22 9.12
CA MET A 1 5.10 -1.56 9.75
C MET A 1 4.28 -1.72 11.04
N GLN A 2 4.20 -0.73 11.94
CA GLN A 2 3.44 -0.89 13.19
C GLN A 2 1.92 -1.05 12.97
N GLN A 3 1.35 -0.28 12.02
CA GLN A 3 -0.05 -0.40 11.62
C GLN A 3 -0.38 -1.79 11.06
N LEU A 4 0.44 -2.32 10.14
CA LEU A 4 0.29 -3.67 9.60
C LEU A 4 0.29 -4.73 10.72
N ARG A 5 1.24 -4.65 11.66
CA ARG A 5 1.32 -5.57 12.80
C ARG A 5 0.10 -5.45 13.72
N GLY A 6 -0.42 -4.24 13.92
CA GLY A 6 -1.67 -4.00 14.64
C GLY A 6 -2.84 -4.72 13.98
N TRP A 7 -3.05 -4.46 12.69
CA TRP A 7 -4.10 -5.06 11.88
C TRP A 7 -4.00 -6.59 11.82
N LEU A 8 -2.82 -7.16 11.62
CA LEU A 8 -2.64 -8.62 11.61
C LEU A 8 -3.09 -9.27 12.92
N ARG A 9 -2.77 -8.66 14.07
CA ARG A 9 -3.26 -9.16 15.37
C ARG A 9 -4.78 -9.05 15.49
N GLU A 10 -5.38 -7.95 15.03
CA GLU A 10 -6.84 -7.77 15.02
C GLU A 10 -7.53 -8.83 14.15
N GLN A 11 -6.91 -9.22 13.04
CA GLN A 11 -7.39 -10.28 12.16
C GLN A 11 -7.03 -11.71 12.65
N GLY A 12 -6.29 -11.86 13.76
CA GLY A 12 -5.81 -13.16 14.25
C GLY A 12 -4.79 -13.85 13.32
N LEU A 13 -4.10 -13.09 12.47
CA LEU A 13 -3.14 -13.59 11.49
C LEU A 13 -1.71 -13.52 12.01
N ALA A 14 -0.94 -14.59 11.82
CA ALA A 14 0.48 -14.60 12.11
C ALA A 14 1.26 -13.78 11.05
N PRO A 15 2.30 -13.03 11.42
CA PRO A 15 3.25 -12.47 10.46
C PRO A 15 3.88 -13.58 9.63
N ALA A 16 3.80 -13.47 8.31
CA ALA A 16 4.33 -14.47 7.38
C ALA A 16 5.04 -13.74 6.24
N ASN A 17 4.49 -13.81 5.02
CA ASN A 17 5.01 -13.03 3.92
C ASN A 17 4.59 -11.56 4.09
N GLU A 18 5.50 -10.75 4.63
CA GLU A 18 5.25 -9.33 4.93
C GLU A 18 4.77 -8.54 3.71
N ARG A 19 5.25 -8.86 2.51
CA ARG A 19 4.84 -8.18 1.28
C ARG A 19 3.39 -8.46 0.93
N ILE A 20 2.99 -9.74 0.87
CA ILE A 20 1.60 -10.13 0.57
C ILE A 20 0.66 -9.56 1.63
N GLN A 21 1.06 -9.61 2.90
CA GLN A 21 0.27 -9.08 4.01
C GLN A 21 0.15 -7.55 3.96
N ALA A 22 1.21 -6.84 3.57
CA ALA A 22 1.17 -5.41 3.35
C ALA A 22 0.23 -5.01 2.18
N ASP A 23 0.27 -5.77 1.09
CA ASP A 23 -0.60 -5.55 -0.08
C ASP A 23 -2.07 -5.74 0.28
N ALA A 24 -2.38 -6.81 1.01
CA ALA A 24 -3.71 -7.08 1.52
C ALA A 24 -4.18 -5.97 2.47
N HIS A 25 -3.35 -5.58 3.43
CA HIS A 25 -3.68 -4.48 4.35
C HIS A 25 -3.96 -3.17 3.60
N LEU A 26 -3.13 -2.82 2.61
CA LEU A 26 -3.33 -1.61 1.81
C LEU A 26 -4.65 -1.68 1.02
N ALA A 27 -4.91 -2.79 0.33
CA ALA A 27 -6.11 -2.99 -0.46
C ALA A 27 -7.38 -2.93 0.40
N CYS A 28 -7.40 -3.63 1.54
CA CYS A 28 -8.52 -3.61 2.48
C CYS A 28 -8.73 -2.21 3.08
N THR A 29 -7.65 -1.50 3.42
CA THR A 29 -7.76 -0.14 3.96
C THR A 29 -8.28 0.84 2.90
N ALA A 30 -7.81 0.76 1.67
CA ALA A 30 -8.31 1.56 0.55
C ALA A 30 -9.81 1.30 0.34
N LEU A 31 -10.20 0.03 0.26
CA LEU A 31 -11.58 -0.39 0.05
C LEU A 31 -12.49 0.09 1.18
N ARG A 32 -12.09 -0.08 2.45
CA ARG A 32 -12.86 0.37 3.59
C ARG A 32 -13.16 1.87 3.51
N THR A 33 -12.14 2.70 3.25
CA THR A 33 -12.31 4.15 3.14
C THR A 33 -13.19 4.52 1.94
N GLY A 34 -12.98 3.87 0.79
CA GLY A 34 -13.83 4.07 -0.39
C GLY A 34 -15.30 3.72 -0.13
N LEU A 35 -15.58 2.62 0.58
CA LEU A 35 -16.93 2.21 0.97
C LEU A 35 -17.58 3.17 1.98
N GLN A 36 -16.79 3.75 2.89
CA GLN A 36 -17.29 4.75 3.84
C GLN A 36 -17.74 6.02 3.12
N ASP A 37 -16.97 6.48 2.14
CA ASP A 37 -17.28 7.70 1.39
C ASP A 37 -18.32 7.49 0.28
N ALA A 38 -18.45 6.26 -0.23
CA ALA A 38 -19.44 5.92 -1.25
C ALA A 38 -20.86 5.78 -0.69
N GLN A 39 -21.03 5.66 0.63
CA GLN A 39 -22.35 5.51 1.24
C GLN A 39 -23.15 6.82 1.28
N PRO A 40 -24.49 6.76 1.16
CA PRO A 40 -25.31 5.55 0.97
C PRO A 40 -25.41 5.08 -0.49
N HIS A 41 -24.87 5.84 -1.45
CA HIS A 41 -25.03 5.60 -2.89
C HIS A 41 -23.98 4.64 -3.45
N LEU A 42 -24.04 3.38 -3.02
CA LEU A 42 -23.15 2.34 -3.50
C LEU A 42 -23.41 2.01 -4.97
N GLY A 43 -22.46 2.43 -5.82
CA GLY A 43 -22.40 2.09 -7.24
C GLY A 43 -20.94 1.87 -7.65
N ARG A 44 -20.72 1.00 -8.65
CA ARG A 44 -19.37 0.62 -9.09
C ARG A 44 -18.50 1.82 -9.46
N GLU A 45 -18.98 2.67 -10.38
CA GLU A 45 -18.22 3.83 -10.85
C GLU A 45 -17.95 4.82 -9.72
N TYR A 46 -18.94 5.04 -8.86
CA TYR A 46 -18.79 5.95 -7.72
C TYR A 46 -17.77 5.42 -6.70
N LEU A 47 -17.76 4.11 -6.44
CA LEU A 47 -16.75 3.49 -5.58
C LEU A 47 -15.35 3.63 -6.19
N VAL A 48 -15.21 3.44 -7.51
CA VAL A 48 -13.93 3.64 -8.21
C VAL A 48 -13.46 5.09 -8.08
N GLU A 49 -14.34 6.06 -8.30
CA GLU A 49 -14.05 7.49 -8.15
C GLU A 49 -13.58 7.82 -6.72
N LYS A 50 -14.22 7.24 -5.68
CA LYS A 50 -13.79 7.44 -4.29
C LYS A 50 -12.46 6.78 -3.98
N LEU A 51 -12.19 5.59 -4.53
CA LEU A 51 -10.88 4.95 -4.40
C LEU A 51 -9.77 5.80 -5.01
N GLU A 52 -9.96 6.29 -6.24
CA GLU A 52 -9.01 7.19 -6.92
C GLU A 52 -8.78 8.46 -6.10
N SER A 53 -9.86 9.17 -5.75
CA SER A 53 -9.80 10.41 -4.96
C SER A 53 -9.09 10.23 -3.62
N ASN A 54 -9.32 9.11 -2.94
CA ASN A 54 -8.71 8.84 -1.64
C ASN A 54 -7.24 8.45 -1.77
N LEU A 55 -6.90 7.62 -2.75
CA LEU A 55 -5.51 7.22 -3.01
C LEU A 55 -4.66 8.41 -3.48
N GLU A 56 -5.21 9.34 -4.26
CA GLU A 56 -4.53 10.58 -4.64
C GLU A 56 -4.05 11.38 -3.42
N ARG A 57 -4.86 11.43 -2.36
CA ARG A 57 -4.57 12.17 -1.13
C ARG A 57 -3.75 11.37 -0.11
N TRP A 58 -3.57 10.07 -0.32
CA TRP A 58 -3.01 9.19 0.69
C TRP A 58 -1.49 9.24 0.72
N SER A 59 -0.91 9.78 1.79
CA SER A 59 0.53 9.70 2.06
C SER A 59 0.94 8.34 2.63
N ALA A 60 0.71 7.25 1.88
CA ALA A 60 1.16 5.91 2.26
C ALA A 60 2.64 5.69 1.91
N THR A 61 3.53 6.53 2.44
CA THR A 61 4.95 6.63 2.04
C THR A 61 5.80 5.42 2.43
N GLY A 62 5.29 4.54 3.31
CA GLY A 62 6.08 3.49 3.95
C GLY A 62 6.06 2.10 3.28
N LEU A 63 5.05 1.80 2.46
CA LEU A 63 4.91 0.48 1.81
C LEU A 63 5.18 0.52 0.32
N TYR A 64 4.78 1.61 -0.33
CA TYR A 64 4.99 1.85 -1.74
C TYR A 64 5.50 3.29 -1.91
N PRO A 65 6.65 3.51 -2.57
CA PRO A 65 7.15 4.86 -2.76
C PRO A 65 6.24 5.59 -3.75
N GLY A 66 5.80 6.80 -3.39
CA GLY A 66 4.96 7.63 -4.25
C GLY A 66 3.62 6.99 -4.63
N LEU A 67 2.96 6.30 -3.68
CA LEU A 67 1.63 5.75 -3.90
C LEU A 67 0.61 6.89 -4.07
N ALA A 68 0.08 7.06 -5.27
CA ALA A 68 -1.02 7.97 -5.60
C ALA A 68 -1.74 7.48 -6.86
N LEU A 69 -3.06 7.62 -6.92
CA LEU A 69 -3.85 7.19 -8.09
C LEU A 69 -4.74 8.35 -8.55
N GLY A 70 -4.47 8.89 -9.73
CA GLY A 70 -5.34 9.88 -10.36
C GLY A 70 -6.51 9.25 -11.11
N ALA A 71 -7.47 10.08 -11.54
CA ALA A 71 -8.65 9.64 -12.27
C ALA A 71 -8.30 8.81 -13.53
N GLY A 72 -8.91 7.64 -13.67
CA GLY A 72 -8.70 6.72 -14.79
C GLY A 72 -7.34 6.01 -14.78
N GLN A 73 -6.48 6.28 -13.81
CA GLN A 73 -5.22 5.56 -13.65
C GLN A 73 -5.48 4.18 -13.03
N ARG A 74 -4.67 3.20 -13.45
CA ARG A 74 -4.72 1.82 -12.90
C ARG A 74 -3.47 1.43 -12.13
N PHE A 75 -2.43 2.27 -12.17
CA PHE A 75 -1.15 2.02 -11.51
C PHE A 75 -0.88 3.14 -10.51
N ALA A 76 -1.04 2.83 -9.22
CA ALA A 76 -0.89 3.80 -8.13
C ALA A 76 0.58 4.08 -7.77
N SER A 77 1.51 3.21 -8.18
CA SER A 77 2.95 3.48 -8.06
C SER A 77 3.68 2.77 -9.19
N LYS A 78 4.68 3.45 -9.74
CA LYS A 78 5.65 2.91 -10.70
C LYS A 78 7.06 2.87 -10.13
N ALA A 79 7.23 3.33 -8.89
CA ALA A 79 8.51 3.40 -8.22
C ALA A 79 8.81 2.06 -7.52
N GLY A 80 10.09 1.83 -7.24
CA GLY A 80 10.56 0.66 -6.51
C GLY A 80 11.58 1.06 -5.46
N TYR A 81 11.81 0.17 -4.49
CA TYR A 81 12.91 0.33 -3.54
C TYR A 81 14.17 -0.33 -4.10
N LEU A 82 15.30 0.37 -4.02
CA LEU A 82 16.60 -0.26 -4.15
C LEU A 82 16.93 -0.93 -2.83
N VAL A 83 17.22 -2.23 -2.90
CA VAL A 83 17.60 -3.05 -1.76
C VAL A 83 18.94 -3.71 -2.04
N ARG A 84 19.72 -3.89 -0.98
CA ARG A 84 20.96 -4.66 -0.98
C ARG A 84 20.64 -6.05 -0.48
N PHE A 85 21.11 -7.06 -1.20
CA PHE A 85 21.06 -8.43 -0.74
C PHE A 85 22.09 -8.63 0.39
N GLU A 86 21.66 -9.23 1.49
CA GLU A 86 22.50 -9.57 2.65
C GLU A 86 22.86 -11.07 2.59
N PRO A 87 24.10 -11.43 2.18
CA PRO A 87 24.45 -12.82 1.89
C PRO A 87 24.38 -13.74 3.11
N ARG A 88 24.55 -13.20 4.32
CA ARG A 88 24.58 -13.98 5.57
C ARG A 88 23.20 -14.34 6.09
N SER A 89 22.23 -13.47 5.91
CA SER A 89 20.85 -13.68 6.36
C SER A 89 19.93 -14.17 5.24
N GLY A 90 20.36 -14.05 3.98
CA GLY A 90 19.49 -14.23 2.81
C GLY A 90 18.42 -13.13 2.69
N GLY A 91 18.52 -12.08 3.50
CA GLY A 91 17.54 -10.99 3.58
C GLY A 91 17.83 -9.84 2.60
N LEU A 92 16.90 -8.89 2.58
CA LEU A 92 17.02 -7.64 1.83
C LEU A 92 17.15 -6.48 2.83
N ALA A 93 18.19 -5.67 2.69
CA ALA A 93 18.39 -4.44 3.46
C ALA A 93 18.17 -3.20 2.56
N PRO A 94 17.61 -2.09 3.07
CA PRO A 94 17.44 -0.89 2.26
C PRO A 94 18.78 -0.36 1.73
N SER A 95 18.86 -0.04 0.43
CA SER A 95 20.04 0.59 -0.14
C SER A 95 19.98 2.09 0.12
N ALA A 96 20.78 2.59 1.07
CA ALA A 96 20.89 4.02 1.35
C ALA A 96 21.58 4.83 0.23
N GLN A 97 22.10 4.16 -0.80
CA GLN A 97 22.95 4.79 -1.81
C GLN A 97 22.10 5.34 -2.95
N ARG A 98 21.90 6.67 -2.95
CA ARG A 98 21.31 7.39 -4.07
C ARG A 98 22.29 7.29 -5.24
N SER A 99 21.90 6.62 -6.32
CA SER A 99 22.63 6.69 -7.59
C SER A 99 22.55 8.12 -8.10
N ALA A 100 23.67 8.85 -8.02
CA ALA A 100 23.83 10.13 -8.70
C ALA A 100 23.96 9.89 -10.22
N PRO A 101 23.52 10.85 -11.07
CA PRO A 101 23.69 10.78 -12.52
C PRO A 101 25.16 10.88 -12.95
#